data_AF-A0A3B9CSH3-F1
#
_entry.id   AF-A0A3B9CSH3-F1
#
_cell.length_a   1.000
_cell.length_b   1.000
_cell.length_c   1.000
_cell.angle_alpha   90.00
_cell.angle_beta   90.00
_cell.angle_gamma   90.00
#
_symmetry.space_group_name_H-M   'P 1'
#
loop_
_entity.id
_entity.type
_entity.pdbx_description
1 polymer ?
#
loop_
_entity_poly.entity_id
_entity_poly.type
_entity_poly.pdbx_seq_one_letter_code
_entity_poly.pdbx_strand_id
1 'polypeptide(L)'
;MNRSAVCPIFICFLVLTSASLAEDGLLAHWKLEADSRDQVSGKSAISHGVKFHDGVAHFDGIDDWLEVKAEDAPQVDDGEFSISVHIHTDESLDDVLGDVLAHYDPQERRGYQLSLMNYSGVTSAQSNWRNILFGTDDGRVSAWKDCGRPGTNMQVKSLVVFDGSLYAAVWEPAEGERGHVYRYAGGQKWIDCGSPDPANALCGMAVFNGKLYVGSELYSGGG
;
A
#
# COMPACT_ATOMS: atom_id res chain seq x y z
N MET A 1 32.58 67.60 -2.19
CA MET A 1 32.84 66.30 -2.85
C MET A 1 33.06 65.27 -1.75
N ASN A 2 32.05 64.49 -1.41
CA ASN A 2 32.17 63.33 -0.52
C ASN A 2 31.17 62.30 -1.04
N ARG A 3 31.66 61.24 -1.70
CA ARG A 3 30.82 60.14 -2.19
C ARG A 3 31.25 58.87 -1.47
N SER A 4 30.45 58.50 -0.47
CA SER A 4 30.51 57.20 0.19
C SER A 4 30.21 56.10 -0.82
N ALA A 5 31.12 55.14 -0.96
CA ALA A 5 30.89 53.94 -1.74
C ALA A 5 30.07 52.95 -0.90
N VAL A 6 28.86 52.64 -1.37
CA VAL A 6 28.03 51.55 -0.83
C VAL A 6 28.36 50.30 -1.65
N CYS A 7 28.92 49.29 -1.01
CA CYS A 7 29.17 47.97 -1.59
C CYS A 7 27.94 47.08 -1.33
N PRO A 8 27.16 46.67 -2.35
CA PRO A 8 26.07 45.74 -2.11
C PRO A 8 26.64 44.32 -2.01
N ILE A 9 26.49 43.71 -0.84
CA ILE A 9 26.78 42.29 -0.63
C ILE A 9 25.56 41.51 -1.17
N PHE A 10 25.75 40.77 -2.26
CA PHE A 10 24.76 39.82 -2.76
C PHE A 10 24.94 38.50 -1.99
N ILE A 11 24.00 38.18 -1.09
CA ILE A 11 23.92 36.87 -0.45
C ILE A 11 22.97 36.01 -1.30
N CYS A 12 23.54 35.07 -2.05
CA CYS A 12 22.76 34.07 -2.79
C CYS A 12 22.44 32.92 -1.84
N PHE A 13 21.18 32.80 -1.40
CA PHE A 13 20.70 31.59 -0.74
C PHE A 13 20.46 30.52 -1.80
N LEU A 14 21.41 29.60 -1.93
CA LEU A 14 21.19 28.36 -2.68
C LEU A 14 20.33 27.44 -1.81
N VAL A 15 19.01 27.50 -1.98
CA VAL A 15 18.13 26.45 -1.47
C VAL A 15 18.29 25.26 -2.41
N LEU A 16 19.14 24.31 -2.03
CA LEU A 16 19.17 22.99 -2.63
C LEU A 16 17.88 22.28 -2.23
N THR A 17 16.80 22.52 -2.97
CA THR A 17 15.71 21.55 -3.04
C THR A 17 16.27 20.35 -3.78
N SER A 18 16.75 19.36 -3.05
CA SER A 18 16.91 18.00 -3.56
C SER A 18 15.50 17.44 -3.82
N ALA A 19 14.91 17.88 -4.93
CA ALA A 19 13.99 17.01 -5.64
C ALA A 19 14.88 15.91 -6.23
N SER A 20 14.85 14.71 -5.66
CA SER A 20 15.29 13.55 -6.41
C SER A 20 14.37 13.48 -7.63
N LEU A 21 14.92 13.82 -8.78
CA LEU A 21 14.38 13.31 -10.03
C LEU A 21 14.51 11.80 -9.89
N ALA A 22 13.39 11.08 -9.81
CA ALA A 22 13.40 9.64 -9.98
C ALA A 22 14.27 9.32 -11.20
N GLU A 23 15.27 8.47 -11.07
CA GLU A 23 16.12 8.11 -12.20
C GLU A 23 15.22 7.56 -13.31
N ASP A 24 15.21 8.23 -14.47
CA ASP A 24 14.44 7.82 -15.67
C ASP A 24 15.04 6.52 -16.23
N GLY A 25 14.77 5.37 -15.61
CA GLY A 25 15.30 4.08 -16.06
C GLY A 25 14.71 2.87 -15.33
N LEU A 26 14.68 1.71 -16.01
CA LEU A 26 14.37 0.43 -15.38
C LEU A 26 15.52 0.03 -14.46
N LEU A 27 15.22 -0.24 -13.19
CA LEU A 27 16.21 -0.76 -12.23
C LEU A 27 16.53 -2.25 -12.48
N ALA A 28 15.53 -3.01 -12.95
CA ALA A 28 15.68 -4.38 -13.42
C ALA A 28 14.55 -4.76 -14.37
N HIS A 29 14.79 -5.79 -15.19
CA HIS A 29 13.80 -6.34 -16.10
C HIS A 29 14.12 -7.80 -16.41
N TRP A 30 13.32 -8.72 -15.85
CA TRP A 30 13.34 -10.14 -16.20
C TRP A 30 12.21 -10.45 -17.17
N LYS A 31 12.56 -10.89 -18.38
CA LYS A 31 11.56 -11.35 -19.36
C LYS A 31 10.96 -12.71 -18.99
N LEU A 32 11.77 -13.57 -18.36
CA LEU A 32 11.39 -14.92 -17.93
C LEU A 32 10.93 -15.85 -19.08
N GLU A 33 11.28 -15.54 -20.33
CA GLU A 33 10.85 -16.33 -21.49
C GLU A 33 11.64 -17.63 -21.65
N ALA A 34 12.94 -17.59 -21.34
CA ALA A 34 13.88 -18.69 -21.55
C ALA A 34 14.91 -18.83 -20.42
N ASP A 35 15.13 -17.78 -19.63
CA ASP A 35 16.08 -17.76 -18.53
C ASP A 35 15.70 -16.70 -17.48
N SER A 36 16.49 -16.66 -16.41
CA SER A 36 16.38 -15.71 -15.30
C SER A 36 17.31 -14.48 -15.45
N ARG A 37 17.75 -14.15 -16.67
CA ARG A 37 18.69 -13.04 -16.90
C ARG A 37 17.98 -11.69 -16.83
N ASP A 38 18.46 -10.83 -15.93
CA ASP A 38 18.09 -9.42 -15.90
C ASP A 38 18.63 -8.70 -17.14
N GLN A 39 17.75 -8.04 -17.88
CA GLN A 39 18.11 -7.31 -19.09
C GLN A 39 18.83 -6.00 -18.81
N VAL A 40 18.73 -5.47 -17.57
CA VAL A 40 19.39 -4.23 -17.16
C VAL A 40 20.82 -4.51 -16.71
N SER A 41 21.01 -5.30 -15.65
CA SER A 41 22.34 -5.61 -15.11
C SER A 41 23.10 -6.67 -15.91
N GLY A 42 22.39 -7.50 -16.67
CA GLY A 42 22.95 -8.64 -17.39
C GLY A 42 23.26 -9.86 -16.52
N LYS A 43 22.97 -9.82 -15.21
CA LYS A 43 23.17 -10.91 -14.26
C LYS A 43 21.92 -11.79 -14.19
N SER A 44 22.11 -13.07 -13.90
CA SER A 44 20.99 -14.02 -13.79
C SER A 44 20.62 -14.25 -12.33
N ALA A 45 19.32 -14.28 -12.04
CA ALA A 45 18.83 -14.78 -10.75
C ALA A 45 19.10 -16.29 -10.65
N ILE A 46 19.37 -16.75 -9.44
CA ILE A 46 19.56 -18.17 -9.13
C ILE A 46 18.18 -18.82 -9.17
N SER A 47 18.01 -19.83 -10.03
CA SER A 47 16.78 -20.61 -10.08
C SER A 47 16.81 -21.74 -9.05
N HIS A 48 15.78 -21.79 -8.22
CA HIS A 48 15.45 -22.89 -7.34
C HIS A 48 14.18 -23.55 -7.90
N GLY A 49 14.34 -24.61 -8.70
CA GLY A 49 13.23 -25.41 -9.25
C GLY A 49 12.46 -24.81 -10.44
N VAL A 50 12.49 -23.48 -10.62
CA VAL A 50 11.78 -22.76 -11.69
C VAL A 50 12.13 -23.27 -13.08
N LYS A 51 11.10 -23.55 -13.89
CA LYS A 51 11.22 -24.08 -15.25
C LYS A 51 10.87 -23.03 -16.29
N PHE A 52 11.68 -22.93 -17.34
CA PHE A 52 11.45 -22.01 -18.45
C PHE A 52 11.02 -22.79 -19.69
N HIS A 53 9.77 -22.64 -20.09
CA HIS A 53 9.24 -23.20 -21.34
C HIS A 53 7.98 -22.46 -21.78
N ASP A 54 7.62 -22.61 -23.07
CA ASP A 54 6.48 -21.93 -23.69
C ASP A 54 6.52 -20.39 -23.57
N GLY A 55 7.73 -19.83 -23.46
CA GLY A 55 7.95 -18.39 -23.37
C GLY A 55 7.60 -17.77 -22.01
N VAL A 56 7.52 -18.57 -20.94
CA VAL A 56 7.28 -18.09 -19.57
C VAL A 56 8.07 -18.91 -18.53
N ALA A 57 8.19 -18.37 -17.33
CA ALA A 57 8.67 -19.11 -16.16
C ALA A 57 7.48 -19.75 -15.43
N HIS A 58 7.62 -21.02 -15.09
CA HIS A 58 6.66 -21.81 -14.34
C HIS A 58 7.18 -22.02 -12.92
N PHE A 59 6.32 -21.71 -11.95
CA PHE A 59 6.53 -21.87 -10.53
C PHE A 59 5.47 -22.84 -10.02
N ASP A 60 5.87 -23.83 -9.23
CA ASP A 60 4.95 -24.82 -8.66
C ASP A 60 4.07 -24.31 -7.52
N GLY A 61 4.37 -23.11 -7.01
CA GLY A 61 3.64 -22.47 -5.91
C GLY A 61 3.99 -22.99 -4.52
N ILE A 62 4.97 -23.88 -4.39
CA ILE A 62 5.35 -24.54 -3.14
C ILE A 62 6.78 -24.19 -2.75
N ASP A 63 7.76 -24.55 -3.58
CA ASP A 63 9.19 -24.33 -3.31
C ASP A 63 10.00 -23.92 -4.55
N ASP A 64 9.33 -23.51 -5.64
CA ASP A 64 9.99 -22.84 -6.76
C ASP A 64 10.17 -21.32 -6.50
N TRP A 65 11.39 -20.80 -6.63
CA TRP A 65 11.63 -19.34 -6.63
C TRP A 65 12.88 -18.92 -7.42
N LEU A 66 12.95 -17.63 -7.77
CA LEU A 66 14.14 -16.98 -8.30
C LEU A 66 14.78 -16.09 -7.23
N GLU A 67 16.06 -16.27 -6.98
CA GLU A 67 16.82 -15.50 -5.99
C GLU A 67 17.82 -14.57 -6.66
N VAL A 68 17.74 -13.28 -6.36
CA VAL A 68 18.77 -12.30 -6.72
C VAL A 68 19.64 -12.07 -5.49
N LYS A 69 20.96 -12.23 -5.64
CA LYS A 69 21.89 -11.98 -4.54
C LYS A 69 21.82 -10.52 -4.10
N ALA A 70 22.02 -10.27 -2.81
CA ALA A 70 21.94 -8.93 -2.25
C ALA A 70 22.85 -7.92 -2.96
N GLU A 71 24.07 -8.31 -3.34
CA GLU A 71 25.00 -7.44 -4.09
C GLU A 71 24.56 -7.11 -5.53
N ASP A 72 23.61 -7.88 -6.07
CA ASP A 72 23.07 -7.76 -7.42
C ASP A 72 21.63 -7.23 -7.42
N ALA A 73 21.03 -7.07 -6.24
CA ALA A 73 19.64 -6.67 -6.09
C ALA A 73 19.44 -5.21 -6.54
N PRO A 74 18.33 -4.91 -7.26
CA PRO A 74 17.97 -3.54 -7.60
C PRO A 74 17.86 -2.69 -6.34
N GLN A 75 18.58 -1.57 -6.32
CA GLN A 75 18.56 -0.64 -5.19
C GLN A 75 17.38 0.30 -5.37
N VAL A 76 16.38 0.16 -4.51
CA VAL A 76 15.27 1.11 -4.40
C VAL A 76 15.68 2.11 -3.32
N ASP A 77 15.72 3.40 -3.68
CA ASP A 77 16.05 4.47 -2.75
C ASP A 77 14.82 4.87 -1.91
N ASP A 78 14.95 5.93 -1.11
CA ASP A 78 13.84 6.49 -0.32
C ASP A 78 12.79 7.23 -1.21
N GLY A 79 12.90 7.11 -2.55
CA GLY A 79 12.06 7.76 -3.54
C GLY A 79 10.84 6.95 -3.98
N GLU A 80 10.13 7.49 -4.96
CA GLU A 80 9.01 6.80 -5.60
C GLU A 80 9.54 5.73 -6.56
N PHE A 81 8.92 4.56 -6.54
CA PHE A 81 9.22 3.48 -7.48
C PHE A 81 7.93 2.81 -7.97
N SER A 82 8.06 1.97 -8.99
CA SER A 82 6.95 1.20 -9.54
C SER A 82 7.40 -0.22 -9.88
N ILE A 83 6.49 -1.18 -9.70
CA ILE A 83 6.67 -2.58 -10.08
C ILE A 83 5.63 -2.91 -11.14
N SER A 84 6.04 -3.59 -12.21
CA SER A 84 5.15 -4.15 -13.22
C SER A 84 5.46 -5.63 -13.40
N VAL A 85 4.42 -6.46 -13.35
CA VAL A 85 4.53 -7.92 -13.46
C VAL A 85 3.30 -8.47 -14.17
N HIS A 86 3.50 -9.47 -15.02
CA HIS A 86 2.44 -10.23 -15.66
C HIS A 86 2.39 -11.62 -15.02
N ILE A 87 1.23 -12.01 -14.50
CA ILE A 87 1.05 -13.26 -13.78
C ILE A 87 -0.14 -14.00 -14.38
N HIS A 88 0.03 -15.30 -14.60
CA HIS A 88 -1.05 -16.21 -14.93
C HIS A 88 -1.22 -17.22 -13.81
N THR A 89 -2.46 -17.51 -13.47
CA THR A 89 -2.84 -18.55 -12.51
C THR A 89 -4.00 -19.31 -13.11
N ASP A 90 -4.02 -20.64 -12.95
CA ASP A 90 -5.15 -21.46 -13.37
C ASP A 90 -6.46 -20.99 -12.76
N GLU A 91 -7.59 -21.22 -13.44
CA GLU A 91 -8.91 -20.81 -12.95
C GLU A 91 -9.27 -21.48 -11.62
N SER A 92 -8.93 -22.76 -11.48
CA SER A 92 -9.11 -23.56 -10.27
C SER A 92 -7.77 -23.87 -9.65
N LEU A 93 -7.63 -23.59 -8.37
CA LEU A 93 -6.43 -23.83 -7.58
C LEU A 93 -6.85 -24.63 -6.35
N ASP A 94 -5.99 -25.54 -5.90
CA ASP A 94 -6.13 -26.29 -4.66
C ASP A 94 -5.25 -25.73 -3.53
N ASP A 95 -4.51 -24.65 -3.79
CA ASP A 95 -3.65 -23.95 -2.82
C ASP A 95 -3.74 -22.41 -2.93
N VAL A 96 -2.98 -21.71 -2.08
CA VAL A 96 -2.82 -20.25 -2.05
C VAL A 96 -1.70 -19.78 -2.97
N LEU A 97 -1.85 -18.57 -3.54
CA LEU A 97 -0.98 -18.03 -4.60
C LEU A 97 0.32 -17.37 -4.13
N GLY A 98 0.47 -17.12 -2.83
CA GLY A 98 1.73 -16.69 -2.22
C GLY A 98 2.30 -15.35 -2.69
N ASP A 99 3.62 -15.24 -2.58
CA ASP A 99 4.38 -14.04 -2.88
C ASP A 99 4.83 -13.99 -4.35
N VAL A 100 4.71 -12.82 -4.95
CA VAL A 100 5.17 -12.55 -6.32
C VAL A 100 6.60 -12.01 -6.29
N LEU A 101 6.89 -11.13 -5.33
CA LEU A 101 8.20 -10.51 -5.15
C LEU A 101 8.39 -10.16 -3.68
N ALA A 102 9.55 -10.47 -3.13
CA ALA A 102 9.95 -10.06 -1.80
C ALA A 102 11.40 -9.56 -1.80
N HIS A 103 11.64 -8.39 -1.21
CA HIS A 103 12.95 -7.87 -0.87
C HIS A 103 12.89 -7.46 0.59
N TYR A 104 13.68 -8.09 1.46
CA TYR A 104 13.71 -7.73 2.88
C TYR A 104 15.10 -7.91 3.49
N ASP A 105 15.60 -6.84 4.09
CA ASP A 105 16.76 -6.85 4.97
C ASP A 105 16.27 -7.01 6.43
N PRO A 106 16.53 -8.16 7.09
CA PRO A 106 16.11 -8.39 8.47
C PRO A 106 16.91 -7.62 9.51
N GLN A 107 18.13 -7.16 9.21
CA GLN A 107 18.96 -6.40 10.15
C GLN A 107 18.44 -4.97 10.28
N GLU A 108 18.20 -4.32 9.14
CA GLU A 108 17.65 -2.97 9.09
C GLU A 108 16.11 -2.95 9.22
N ARG A 109 15.47 -4.12 9.10
CA ARG A 109 14.02 -4.30 8.98
C ARG A 109 13.43 -3.46 7.86
N ARG A 110 14.09 -3.47 6.70
CA ARG A 110 13.68 -2.68 5.54
C ARG A 110 13.31 -3.59 4.39
N GLY A 111 12.23 -3.28 3.72
CA GLY A 111 11.85 -4.05 2.56
C GLY A 111 10.44 -3.77 2.07
N TYR A 112 10.10 -4.53 1.05
CA TYR A 112 8.79 -4.49 0.42
C TYR A 112 8.45 -5.86 -0.14
N GLN A 113 7.15 -6.11 -0.25
CA GLN A 113 6.60 -7.37 -0.72
C GLN A 113 5.38 -7.10 -1.56
N LEU A 114 5.29 -7.80 -2.68
CA LEU A 114 4.12 -7.86 -3.54
C LEU A 114 3.61 -9.30 -3.54
N SER A 115 2.36 -9.50 -3.14
CA SER A 115 1.75 -10.82 -3.00
C SER A 115 0.44 -10.90 -3.76
N LEU A 116 0.09 -12.10 -4.19
CA LEU A 116 -1.21 -12.42 -4.74
C LEU A 116 -1.87 -13.42 -3.80
N MET A 117 -2.89 -13.02 -3.06
CA MET A 117 -3.45 -13.88 -2.00
C MET A 117 -4.95 -14.15 -2.13
N ASN A 118 -5.31 -15.35 -1.68
CA ASN A 118 -6.66 -15.77 -1.35
C ASN A 118 -6.78 -15.83 0.18
N TYR A 119 -7.55 -14.94 0.80
CA TYR A 119 -7.89 -15.10 2.23
C TYR A 119 -9.12 -16.00 2.36
N SER A 120 -8.88 -17.30 2.29
CA SER A 120 -9.90 -18.32 2.54
C SER A 120 -10.18 -18.41 4.04
N GLY A 121 -11.41 -18.07 4.44
CA GLY A 121 -11.95 -18.41 5.76
C GLY A 121 -11.95 -17.27 6.79
N VAL A 122 -12.95 -16.39 6.70
CA VAL A 122 -13.50 -15.73 7.89
C VAL A 122 -15.00 -16.01 7.98
N THR A 123 -15.52 -16.05 9.21
CA THR A 123 -16.80 -16.64 9.65
C THR A 123 -18.08 -16.08 9.00
N SER A 124 -17.98 -15.19 8.01
CA SER A 124 -19.12 -14.57 7.33
C SER A 124 -18.96 -14.34 5.82
N ALA A 125 -17.75 -14.36 5.24
CA ALA A 125 -17.50 -14.21 3.79
C ALA A 125 -16.04 -14.52 3.40
N GLN A 126 -15.76 -14.83 2.13
CA GLN A 126 -14.41 -14.66 1.57
C GLN A 126 -14.23 -13.19 1.19
N SER A 127 -13.40 -12.46 1.92
CA SER A 127 -13.15 -11.04 1.65
C SER A 127 -12.27 -10.83 0.42
N ASN A 128 -11.31 -11.74 0.17
CA ASN A 128 -10.25 -11.51 -0.80
C ASN A 128 -10.00 -12.76 -1.68
N TRP A 129 -10.45 -12.74 -2.93
CA TRP A 129 -10.09 -13.71 -3.97
C TRP A 129 -9.13 -13.06 -4.97
N ARG A 130 -7.93 -13.63 -5.15
CA ARG A 130 -6.85 -13.13 -6.04
C ARG A 130 -6.57 -11.65 -5.86
N ASN A 131 -6.46 -11.23 -4.60
CA ASN A 131 -6.17 -9.84 -4.28
C ASN A 131 -4.66 -9.59 -4.32
N ILE A 132 -4.28 -8.46 -4.89
CA ILE A 132 -2.90 -7.97 -4.84
C ILE A 132 -2.71 -7.27 -3.50
N LEU A 133 -1.68 -7.67 -2.77
CA LEU A 133 -1.23 -7.00 -1.55
C LEU A 133 0.15 -6.42 -1.77
N PHE A 134 0.35 -5.22 -1.22
CA PHE A 134 1.64 -4.57 -1.17
C PHE A 134 1.96 -4.22 0.29
N GLY A 135 3.10 -4.69 0.76
CA GLY A 135 3.62 -4.41 2.11
C GLY A 135 4.97 -3.72 2.05
N THR A 136 5.25 -2.87 3.02
CA THR A 136 6.56 -2.22 3.19
C THR A 136 6.90 -2.09 4.68
N ASP A 137 8.18 -2.23 5.00
CA ASP A 137 8.77 -1.86 6.29
C ASP A 137 9.98 -0.95 6.02
N ASP A 138 10.11 0.14 6.77
CA ASP A 138 11.23 1.09 6.70
C ASP A 138 12.12 1.00 7.96
N GLY A 139 11.88 0.01 8.83
CA GLY A 139 12.58 -0.16 10.09
C GLY A 139 12.28 0.95 11.10
N ARG A 140 11.31 1.83 10.80
CA ARG A 140 10.95 2.97 11.63
C ARG A 140 9.78 2.62 12.54
N VAL A 141 10.02 2.77 13.84
CA VAL A 141 8.96 2.78 14.83
C VAL A 141 8.69 4.24 15.22
N SER A 142 7.58 4.80 14.76
CA SER A 142 7.10 6.09 15.26
C SER A 142 6.22 5.89 16.49
N ALA A 143 6.25 6.84 17.43
CA ALA A 143 5.26 6.85 18.49
C ALA A 143 3.85 6.92 17.90
N TRP A 144 2.92 6.14 18.46
CA TRP A 144 1.51 6.25 18.11
C TRP A 144 1.03 7.67 18.33
N LYS A 145 0.41 8.24 17.30
CA LYS A 145 -0.23 9.56 17.37
C LYS A 145 -1.72 9.37 17.56
N ASP A 146 -2.25 9.92 18.65
CA ASP A 146 -3.68 10.00 18.85
C ASP A 146 -4.30 10.95 17.80
N CYS A 147 -5.14 10.40 16.94
CA CYS A 147 -5.86 11.12 15.89
C CYS A 147 -7.28 11.51 16.30
N GLY A 148 -7.62 11.38 17.58
CA GLY A 148 -8.91 11.74 18.14
C GLY A 148 -10.01 10.74 17.78
N ARG A 149 -11.17 10.95 18.40
CA ARG A 149 -12.38 10.14 18.22
C ARG A 149 -13.34 10.81 17.22
N PRO A 150 -13.73 10.15 16.12
CA PRO A 150 -14.80 10.64 15.24
C PRO A 150 -16.16 10.65 15.97
N GLY A 151 -16.73 11.83 16.20
CA GLY A 151 -18.02 11.95 16.91
C GLY A 151 -18.01 11.31 18.30
N THR A 152 -19.05 10.53 18.60
CA THR A 152 -19.20 9.77 19.84
C THR A 152 -19.10 8.26 19.63
N ASN A 153 -18.48 7.83 18.51
CA ASN A 153 -18.44 6.41 18.12
C ASN A 153 -17.93 5.47 19.21
N MET A 154 -18.49 4.27 19.30
CA MET A 154 -17.91 3.19 20.11
C MET A 154 -17.04 2.24 19.27
N GLN A 155 -17.17 2.28 17.95
CA GLN A 155 -16.35 1.50 17.03
C GLN A 155 -16.21 2.22 15.69
N VAL A 156 -14.98 2.23 15.16
CA VAL A 156 -14.74 2.50 13.73
C VAL A 156 -14.94 1.18 12.99
N LYS A 157 -15.93 1.16 12.09
CA LYS A 157 -16.37 -0.04 11.37
C LYS A 157 -15.65 -0.21 10.03
N SER A 158 -15.23 0.90 9.43
CA SER A 158 -14.51 0.90 8.15
C SER A 158 -13.71 2.20 7.99
N LEU A 159 -12.57 2.14 7.30
CA LEU A 159 -11.78 3.28 6.88
C LEU A 159 -11.60 3.23 5.37
N VAL A 160 -11.59 4.38 4.71
CA VAL A 160 -11.32 4.49 3.27
C VAL A 160 -10.66 5.82 2.94
N VAL A 161 -9.78 5.84 1.93
CA VAL A 161 -9.29 7.10 1.35
C VAL A 161 -10.17 7.44 0.14
N PHE A 162 -10.72 8.64 0.14
CA PHE A 162 -11.52 9.16 -0.96
C PHE A 162 -11.15 10.63 -1.19
N ASP A 163 -10.92 11.03 -2.44
CA ASP A 163 -10.56 12.42 -2.80
C ASP A 163 -9.42 13.01 -1.93
N GLY A 164 -8.35 12.22 -1.76
CA GLY A 164 -7.16 12.59 -0.99
C GLY A 164 -7.35 12.68 0.54
N SER A 165 -8.52 12.32 1.08
CA SER A 165 -8.82 12.40 2.51
C SER A 165 -9.18 11.05 3.10
N LEU A 166 -8.85 10.83 4.38
CA LEU A 166 -9.25 9.65 5.13
C LEU A 166 -10.67 9.82 5.68
N TYR A 167 -11.52 8.84 5.46
CA TYR A 167 -12.89 8.76 5.98
C TYR A 167 -13.05 7.56 6.90
N ALA A 168 -13.90 7.69 7.91
CA ALA A 168 -14.27 6.67 8.87
C ALA A 168 -15.79 6.50 8.93
N ALA A 169 -16.28 5.29 8.72
CA ALA A 169 -17.65 4.90 9.02
C ALA A 169 -17.69 4.32 10.44
N VAL A 170 -18.72 4.68 11.21
CA VAL A 170 -18.76 4.39 12.64
C VAL A 170 -20.06 3.73 13.10
N TRP A 171 -20.00 3.19 14.31
CA TRP A 171 -21.15 2.76 15.10
C TRP A 171 -21.34 3.66 16.32
N GLU A 172 -22.54 4.23 16.45
CA GLU A 172 -22.97 5.10 17.55
C GLU A 172 -24.24 4.51 18.18
N PRO A 173 -24.13 3.77 19.29
CA PRO A 173 -25.23 2.94 19.80
C PRO A 173 -26.22 3.64 20.74
N ALA A 174 -26.00 4.90 21.09
CA ALA A 174 -26.90 5.56 22.03
C ALA A 174 -28.30 5.71 21.42
N GLU A 175 -29.32 5.75 22.28
CA GLU A 175 -30.70 5.83 21.84
C GLU A 175 -30.94 7.07 20.98
N GLY A 176 -31.47 6.88 19.77
CA GLY A 176 -31.72 7.94 18.80
C GLY A 176 -30.51 8.33 17.94
N GLU A 177 -29.32 7.82 18.24
CA GLU A 177 -28.13 8.04 17.40
C GLU A 177 -28.15 7.19 16.13
N ARG A 178 -27.35 7.61 15.16
CA ARG A 178 -27.20 6.97 13.86
C ARG A 178 -25.72 6.73 13.59
N GLY A 179 -25.39 5.81 12.70
CA GLY A 179 -24.02 5.70 12.21
C GLY A 179 -23.71 6.89 11.29
N HIS A 180 -22.51 7.44 11.41
CA HIS A 180 -22.06 8.57 10.61
C HIS A 180 -20.80 8.21 9.80
N VAL A 181 -20.53 9.01 8.78
CA VAL A 181 -19.24 9.05 8.10
C VAL A 181 -18.51 10.33 8.52
N TYR A 182 -17.27 10.19 8.96
CA TYR A 182 -16.44 11.32 9.36
C TYR A 182 -15.19 11.41 8.49
N ARG A 183 -14.79 12.62 8.10
CA ARG A 183 -13.52 12.89 7.40
C ARG A 183 -12.46 13.40 8.36
N TYR A 184 -11.26 12.85 8.28
CA TYR A 184 -10.13 13.33 9.07
C TYR A 184 -9.70 14.73 8.61
N ALA A 185 -9.60 15.66 9.55
CA ALA A 185 -9.22 17.05 9.31
C ALA A 185 -7.87 17.42 9.93
N GLY A 186 -7.08 16.42 10.34
CA GLY A 186 -5.77 16.60 10.96
C GLY A 186 -5.82 16.74 12.48
N GLY A 187 -4.69 16.40 13.13
CA GLY A 187 -4.58 16.40 14.58
C GLY A 187 -5.56 15.40 15.20
N GLN A 188 -6.45 15.89 16.06
CA GLN A 188 -7.51 15.11 16.71
C GLN A 188 -8.91 15.44 16.14
N LYS A 189 -8.99 16.07 14.97
CA LYS A 189 -10.24 16.62 14.42
C LYS A 189 -10.83 15.75 13.32
N TRP A 190 -12.14 15.58 13.40
CA TRP A 190 -12.96 14.85 12.43
C TRP A 190 -14.16 15.71 12.05
N ILE A 191 -14.46 15.79 10.76
CA ILE A 191 -15.60 16.52 10.20
C ILE A 191 -16.71 15.53 9.91
N ASP A 192 -17.87 15.72 10.54
CA ASP A 192 -19.07 14.96 10.24
C ASP A 192 -19.53 15.20 8.80
N CYS A 193 -19.60 14.14 7.99
CA CYS A 193 -20.05 14.15 6.60
C CYS A 193 -21.50 13.63 6.47
N GLY A 194 -22.14 13.31 7.59
CA GLY A 194 -23.54 12.93 7.70
C GLY A 194 -23.78 11.43 7.87
N SER A 195 -25.07 11.13 7.97
CA SER A 195 -25.63 9.80 8.19
C SER A 195 -26.65 9.52 7.08
N PRO A 196 -26.25 8.89 5.96
CA PRO A 196 -27.12 8.65 4.82
C PRO A 196 -28.27 7.65 5.10
N ASP A 197 -28.24 6.95 6.23
CA ASP A 197 -29.23 5.92 6.62
C ASP A 197 -29.58 6.07 8.12
N PRO A 198 -30.82 5.82 8.55
CA PRO A 198 -31.20 5.88 9.97
C PRO A 198 -30.60 4.78 10.86
N ALA A 199 -29.90 3.80 10.30
CA ALA A 199 -29.23 2.75 11.06
C ALA A 199 -28.14 3.31 12.00
N ASN A 200 -27.89 2.62 13.11
CA ASN A 200 -26.93 3.04 14.14
C ASN A 200 -25.48 2.70 13.81
N ALA A 201 -25.24 1.87 12.79
CA ALA A 201 -23.91 1.57 12.27
C ALA A 201 -23.86 1.78 10.76
N LEU A 202 -22.80 2.45 10.33
CA LEU A 202 -22.36 2.42 8.94
C LEU A 202 -21.10 1.56 8.84
N CYS A 203 -21.06 0.71 7.83
CA CYS A 203 -20.01 -0.29 7.62
C CYS A 203 -19.64 -0.37 6.14
N GLY A 204 -18.54 -1.05 5.81
CA GLY A 204 -18.14 -1.34 4.43
C GLY A 204 -18.20 -0.15 3.46
N MET A 205 -17.13 0.62 3.37
CA MET A 205 -17.03 1.73 2.41
C MET A 205 -16.32 1.33 1.12
N ALA A 206 -16.80 1.84 -0.02
CA ALA A 206 -16.18 1.62 -1.31
C ALA A 206 -16.25 2.89 -2.19
N VAL A 207 -15.20 3.13 -2.96
CA VAL A 207 -15.19 4.19 -3.98
C VAL A 207 -15.50 3.57 -5.33
N PHE A 208 -16.53 4.08 -6.00
CA PHE A 208 -16.94 3.62 -7.33
C PHE A 208 -17.40 4.81 -8.17
N ASN A 209 -16.92 4.91 -9.42
CA ASN A 209 -17.26 5.99 -10.35
C ASN A 209 -17.17 7.41 -9.72
N GLY A 210 -16.09 7.68 -8.99
CA GLY A 210 -15.83 8.98 -8.37
C GLY A 210 -16.75 9.32 -7.19
N LYS A 211 -17.45 8.33 -6.62
CA LYS A 211 -18.35 8.51 -5.48
C LYS A 211 -17.99 7.53 -4.36
N LEU A 212 -18.19 7.99 -3.12
CA LEU A 212 -18.06 7.16 -1.93
C LEU A 212 -19.43 6.55 -1.58
N TYR A 213 -19.46 5.23 -1.45
CA TYR A 213 -20.60 4.44 -1.03
C TYR A 213 -20.32 3.84 0.35
N VAL A 214 -21.38 3.64 1.14
CA VAL A 214 -21.29 3.06 2.48
C VAL A 214 -22.49 2.14 2.71
N GLY A 215 -22.24 0.99 3.32
CA GLY A 215 -23.29 0.09 3.79
C GLY A 215 -23.85 0.55 5.13
N SER A 216 -25.13 0.24 5.37
CA SER A 216 -25.79 0.45 6.65
C SER A 216 -26.14 -0.89 7.29
N GLU A 217 -26.06 -0.96 8.62
CA GLU A 217 -26.51 -2.12 9.38
C GLU A 217 -27.08 -1.70 10.73
N LEU A 218 -28.08 -2.43 11.22
CA LEU A 218 -28.53 -2.31 12.60
C LEU A 218 -27.69 -3.25 13.46
N TYR A 219 -26.89 -2.68 14.34
CA TYR A 219 -25.97 -3.43 15.20
C TYR A 219 -26.29 -3.20 16.67
N SER A 220 -26.64 -4.27 17.39
CA SER A 220 -26.99 -4.22 18.81
C SER A 220 -25.78 -4.17 19.74
N GLY A 221 -24.61 -4.63 19.28
CA GLY A 221 -23.41 -4.78 20.12
C GLY A 221 -23.51 -5.88 21.20
N GLY A 222 -24.63 -6.59 21.29
CA GLY A 222 -24.78 -7.77 22.16
C GLY A 222 -24.25 -9.01 21.46
N GLY A 223 -23.20 -9.62 22.03
CA GLY A 223 -22.68 -10.91 21.59
C GLY A 223 -23.54 -12.10 22.01
#